data_AF-A0A511WQT4-F1
#
_entry.id   AF-A0A511WQT4-F1
#
_cell.length_a   1.000
_cell.length_b   1.000
_cell.length_c   1.000
_cell.angle_alpha   90.00
_cell.angle_beta   90.00
_cell.angle_gamma   90.00
#
_symmetry.space_group_name_H-M   'P 1'
#
loop_
_entity.id
_entity.type
_entity.pdbx_description
1 polymer ?
#
loop_
_entity_poly.entity_id
_entity_poly.type
_entity_poly.pdbx_seq_one_letter_code
_entity_poly.pdbx_strand_id
1 'polypeptide(L)'
;MSEQKKKWDDRLNPLYFPLFTAIPVEIWLTLKSSSFSGVEATLYIIGVLFLIFAGAVETDSEEGKHRAIGYIYLLSALTFGSIGLFKWLT
;
A
#
# COMPACT_ATOMS: atom_id res chain seq x y z
N MET A 1 -9.89 7.65 -28.34
CA MET A 1 -10.13 6.36 -27.63
C MET A 1 -11.54 6.41 -27.09
N SER A 2 -12.36 5.35 -27.27
CA SER A 2 -13.74 5.36 -26.75
C SER A 2 -13.73 5.46 -25.23
N GLU A 3 -14.61 6.28 -24.65
CA GLU A 3 -14.70 6.48 -23.19
C GLU A 3 -14.84 5.16 -22.41
N GLN A 4 -15.45 4.15 -23.03
CA GLN A 4 -15.54 2.81 -22.45
C GLN A 4 -14.15 2.20 -22.22
N LYS A 5 -13.20 2.32 -23.16
CA LYS A 5 -11.86 1.74 -23.02
C LYS A 5 -11.10 2.38 -21.84
N LYS A 6 -11.20 3.70 -21.70
CA LYS A 6 -10.61 4.45 -20.58
C LYS A 6 -11.18 4.00 -19.23
N LYS A 7 -12.51 3.82 -19.15
CA LYS A 7 -13.21 3.33 -17.95
C LYS A 7 -12.83 1.89 -17.56
N TRP A 8 -12.54 1.04 -18.54
CA TRP A 8 -12.07 -0.33 -18.28
C TRP A 8 -10.60 -0.35 -17.82
N ASP A 9 -9.73 0.45 -18.45
CA ASP A 9 -8.34 0.62 -18.02
C ASP A 9 -8.27 1.20 -16.59
N ASP A 10 -9.10 2.18 -16.25
CA ASP A 10 -9.19 2.78 -14.91
C ASP A 10 -9.76 1.84 -13.84
N ARG A 11 -10.42 0.75 -14.22
CA ARG A 11 -10.92 -0.29 -13.29
C ARG A 11 -9.92 -1.43 -13.09
N LEU A 12 -9.09 -1.69 -14.10
CA LEU A 12 -8.03 -2.70 -14.06
C LEU A 12 -6.67 -2.09 -13.70
N ASN A 13 -6.64 -0.85 -13.21
CA ASN A 13 -5.41 -0.19 -12.80
C ASN A 13 -4.68 -1.11 -11.78
N PRO A 14 -3.46 -1.59 -12.12
CA PRO A 14 -2.68 -2.47 -11.25
C PRO A 14 -2.43 -1.87 -9.86
N LEU A 15 -2.50 -0.55 -9.74
CA LEU A 15 -2.32 0.19 -8.50
C LEU A 15 -3.50 0.04 -7.53
N TYR A 16 -4.58 -0.68 -7.87
CA TYR A 16 -5.57 -1.12 -6.87
C TYR A 16 -5.24 -2.45 -6.22
N PHE A 17 -4.37 -3.28 -6.81
CA PHE A 17 -3.93 -4.52 -6.17
C PHE A 17 -3.38 -4.32 -4.75
N PRO A 18 -2.61 -3.25 -4.42
CA PRO A 18 -2.15 -3.01 -3.05
C PRO A 18 -3.25 -2.99 -1.98
N LEU A 19 -4.45 -2.48 -2.29
CA LEU A 19 -5.60 -2.50 -1.36
C LEU A 19 -5.98 -3.92 -0.94
N PHE A 20 -5.85 -4.88 -1.86
CA PHE A 20 -6.33 -6.24 -1.68
C PHE A 20 -5.21 -7.24 -1.32
N THR A 21 -3.95 -6.84 -1.44
CA THR A 21 -2.80 -7.71 -1.13
C THR A 21 -1.89 -7.12 -0.06
N ALA A 22 -1.31 -5.95 -0.32
CA ALA A 22 -0.33 -5.34 0.58
C ALA A 22 -0.95 -4.94 1.92
N ILE A 23 -2.09 -4.25 1.93
CA ILE A 23 -2.72 -3.80 3.18
C ILE A 23 -3.13 -4.98 4.08
N PRO A 24 -3.84 -6.02 3.60
CA PRO A 24 -4.15 -7.18 4.43
C PRO A 24 -2.92 -7.89 5.00
N VAL A 25 -1.85 -8.02 4.20
CA VAL A 25 -0.58 -8.62 4.63
C VAL A 25 0.07 -7.77 5.73
N GLU A 26 0.16 -6.47 5.54
CA GLU A 26 0.69 -5.53 6.53
C GLU A 26 -0.10 -5.55 7.83
N ILE A 27 -1.44 -5.60 7.76
CA ILE A 27 -2.31 -5.71 8.93
C ILE A 27 -2.02 -7.00 9.70
N TRP A 28 -1.95 -8.15 9.00
CA TRP A 28 -1.64 -9.42 9.66
C TRP A 28 -0.27 -9.38 10.32
N LEU A 29 0.78 -9.00 9.58
CA LEU A 29 2.14 -8.92 10.12
C LEU A 29 2.23 -7.97 11.33
N THR A 30 1.44 -6.90 11.32
CA THR A 30 1.34 -5.97 12.44
C THR A 30 0.70 -6.61 13.68
N LEU A 31 -0.42 -7.31 13.52
CA LEU A 31 -1.19 -7.92 14.61
C LEU A 31 -0.60 -9.23 15.16
N LYS A 32 0.29 -9.88 14.41
CA LYS A 32 1.00 -11.09 14.85
C LYS A 32 1.84 -10.81 16.10
N SER A 33 1.69 -11.65 17.12
CA SER A 33 2.35 -11.56 18.42
C SER A 33 3.77 -12.11 18.46
N SER A 34 4.11 -13.05 17.58
CA SER A 34 5.46 -13.63 17.51
C SER A 34 6.43 -12.71 16.77
N SER A 35 7.70 -12.72 17.19
CA SER A 35 8.80 -12.04 16.51
C SER A 35 8.82 -12.31 15.01
N PHE A 36 9.25 -11.31 14.24
CA PHE A 36 9.44 -11.49 12.81
C PHE A 36 10.61 -12.42 12.54
N SER A 37 10.37 -13.42 11.71
CA SER A 37 11.44 -14.06 10.95
C SER A 37 12.02 -13.07 9.93
N GLY A 38 13.25 -13.30 9.45
CA GLY A 38 13.86 -12.43 8.45
C GLY A 38 13.03 -12.28 7.17
N VAL A 39 12.30 -13.34 6.78
CA VAL A 39 11.38 -13.32 5.64
C VAL A 39 10.20 -12.39 5.89
N GLU A 40 9.59 -12.46 7.08
CA GLU A 40 8.45 -11.61 7.43
C GLU A 40 8.84 -10.14 7.59
N ALA A 41 10.02 -9.86 8.16
CA ALA A 41 10.55 -8.51 8.23
C ALA A 41 10.80 -7.92 6.82
N THR A 42 11.34 -8.73 5.91
CA THR A 42 11.53 -8.34 4.51
C THR A 42 10.19 -8.06 3.83
N LEU A 43 9.20 -8.93 4.05
CA LEU A 43 7.86 -8.77 3.49
C LEU A 43 7.19 -7.47 3.97
N TYR A 44 7.33 -7.17 5.27
CA TYR A 44 6.84 -5.93 5.88
C TYR A 44 7.46 -4.69 5.24
N ILE A 45 8.79 -4.68 5.09
CA ILE A 45 9.50 -3.56 4.47
C ILE A 45 9.05 -3.37 3.02
N ILE A 46 8.93 -4.46 2.26
CA ILE A 46 8.48 -4.41 0.86
C ILE A 46 7.05 -3.89 0.76
N GLY A 47 6.13 -4.32 1.63
CA GLY A 47 4.74 -3.85 1.61
C GLY A 47 4.64 -2.36 1.95
N VAL A 48 5.39 -1.86 2.94
CA VAL A 48 5.48 -0.42 3.22
C VAL A 48 6.05 0.35 2.02
N LEU A 49 7.15 -0.10 1.43
CA LEU A 49 7.75 0.57 0.25
C LEU A 49 6.79 0.58 -0.94
N PHE A 50 6.05 -0.50 -1.13
CA PHE A 50 5.06 -0.61 -2.18
C PHE A 50 3.89 0.36 -1.97
N LEU A 51 3.41 0.54 -0.73
CA LEU A 51 2.39 1.55 -0.40
C LEU A 51 2.90 2.97 -0.66
N ILE A 52 4.18 3.26 -0.38
CA ILE A 52 4.79 4.56 -0.71
C ILE A 52 4.79 4.76 -2.24
N PHE A 53 5.25 3.76 -2.99
CA PHE A 53 5.28 3.82 -4.45
C PHE A 53 3.87 4.02 -5.04
N ALA A 54 2.91 3.17 -4.66
CA ALA A 54 1.54 3.26 -5.15
C ALA A 54 0.89 4.59 -4.76
N GLY A 55 1.13 5.05 -3.53
CA GLY A 55 0.68 6.34 -3.05
C GLY A 55 1.20 7.50 -3.90
N ALA A 56 2.52 7.54 -4.15
CA ALA A 56 3.14 8.58 -4.96
C ALA A 56 2.58 8.61 -6.39
N VAL A 57 2.48 7.45 -7.05
CA VAL A 57 1.97 7.36 -8.43
C VAL A 57 0.50 7.79 -8.50
N GLU A 58 -0.34 7.34 -7.56
CA GLU A 58 -1.76 7.68 -7.56
C GLU A 58 -2.01 9.16 -7.22
N THR A 59 -1.17 9.78 -6.37
CA THR A 59 -1.28 11.22 -6.07
C THR A 59 -0.93 12.15 -7.24
N ASP A 60 -0.11 11.66 -8.17
CA ASP A 60 0.30 12.39 -9.38
C ASP A 60 -0.81 12.43 -10.45
N SER A 61 -1.85 11.60 -10.31
CA SER A 61 -2.99 11.58 -11.22
C SER A 61 -3.81 12.88 -11.19
N GLU A 62 -4.28 13.31 -12.37
CA GLU A 62 -5.20 14.44 -12.53
C GLU A 62 -6.62 14.12 -12.02
N GLU A 63 -6.96 12.83 -11.91
CA GLU A 63 -8.27 12.39 -11.43
C GLU A 63 -8.33 12.38 -9.90
N GLY A 64 -9.27 13.15 -9.33
CA GLY A 64 -9.41 13.28 -7.88
C GLY A 64 -9.62 11.96 -7.12
N LYS A 65 -10.23 10.95 -7.76
CA LYS A 65 -10.42 9.60 -7.20
C LYS A 65 -9.08 8.90 -6.96
N HIS A 66 -8.21 8.92 -7.96
CA HIS A 66 -6.87 8.33 -7.89
C HIS A 66 -6.03 9.04 -6.84
N ARG A 67 -6.05 10.37 -6.83
CA ARG A 67 -5.36 11.16 -5.82
C ARG A 67 -5.82 10.86 -4.38
N ALA A 68 -7.12 10.68 -4.15
CA ALA A 68 -7.64 10.28 -2.83
C ALA A 68 -7.15 8.90 -2.40
N ILE A 69 -7.14 7.91 -3.30
CA ILE A 69 -6.59 6.57 -3.05
C ILE A 69 -5.09 6.64 -2.76
N GLY A 70 -4.36 7.48 -3.49
CA GLY A 70 -2.93 7.71 -3.24
C GLY A 70 -2.66 8.20 -1.82
N TYR A 71 -3.45 9.15 -1.31
CA TYR A 71 -3.31 9.58 0.08
C TYR A 71 -3.62 8.48 1.10
N ILE A 72 -4.58 7.58 0.82
CA ILE A 72 -4.86 6.42 1.68
C ILE A 72 -3.63 5.50 1.75
N TYR A 73 -2.96 5.26 0.61
CA TYR A 73 -1.72 4.47 0.58
C TYR A 73 -0.60 5.13 1.37
N LEU A 74 -0.39 6.44 1.20
CA LEU A 74 0.66 7.17 1.93
C LEU A 74 0.41 7.18 3.44
N LEU A 75 -0.85 7.36 3.87
CA LEU A 75 -1.22 7.32 5.28
C LEU A 75 -1.05 5.91 5.88
N SER A 76 -1.39 4.89 5.10
CA SER A 76 -1.18 3.48 5.48
C SER A 76 0.31 3.17 5.62
N ALA A 77 1.13 3.60 4.65
CA ALA A 77 2.58 3.44 4.72
C ALA A 77 3.19 4.12 5.95
N LEU A 78 2.74 5.34 6.28
CA LEU A 78 3.18 6.04 7.49
C LEU A 78 2.80 5.26 8.76
N THR A 79 1.58 4.73 8.80
CA THR A 79 1.06 3.97 9.95
C THR A 79 1.83 2.66 10.13
N PHE A 80 1.92 1.82 9.10
CA PHE A 80 2.66 0.55 9.16
C PHE A 80 4.15 0.78 9.37
N GLY A 81 4.77 1.74 8.67
CA GLY A 81 6.17 2.10 8.90
C GLY A 81 6.46 2.48 10.35
N SER A 82 5.57 3.27 10.97
CA SER A 82 5.70 3.67 12.39
C SER A 82 5.53 2.47 13.34
N ILE A 83 4.56 1.60 13.10
CA ILE A 83 4.33 0.42 13.95
C ILE A 83 5.46 -0.59 13.80
N GLY A 84 5.91 -0.86 12.58
CA GLY A 84 7.05 -1.73 12.31
C GLY A 84 8.33 -1.23 13.00
N LEU A 85 8.60 0.08 12.93
CA LEU A 85 9.72 0.69 13.63
C LEU A 85 9.58 0.55 15.16
N PHE A 86 8.40 0.80 15.70
CA PHE A 86 8.13 0.62 17.13
C PHE A 86 8.38 -0.83 17.56
N LYS A 87 7.82 -1.82 16.85
CA LYS A 87 8.04 -3.26 17.11
C LYS A 87 9.50 -3.68 16.95
N TRP A 88 10.29 -2.97 16.13
CA TRP A 88 11.72 -3.24 15.98
C TRP A 88 12.55 -2.69 17.15
N LEU A 89 12.14 -1.54 17.71
CA LEU A 89 12.88 -0.85 18.77
C LEU A 89 12.52 -1.32 20.18
N THR A 90 11.45 -2.10 20.35
CA THR A 90 10.93 -2.58 21.64
C THR A 90 10.95 -4.10 21.72
#